data_AF-A0A3A8I7Y8-F1
#
_entry.id   AF-A0A3A8I7Y8-F1
#
_cell.length_a   1.000
_cell.length_b   1.000
_cell.length_c   1.000
_cell.angle_alpha   90.00
_cell.angle_beta   90.00
_cell.angle_gamma   90.00
#
_symmetry.space_group_name_H-M   'P 1'
#
loop_
_entity.id
_entity.type
_entity.pdbx_description
1 polymer ?
#
loop_
_entity_poly.entity_id
_entity_poly.type
_entity_poly.pdbx_seq_one_letter_code
_entity_poly.pdbx_strand_id
1 'polypeptide(L)'
;MSTDSQTVEGGRWRTAVAAVLGLYAVGLVLAEAVLQAGAILATALALALAVTKRLRLEKDVRAFVVASVALCGWQLLSPALALLTGAATKWPRGARYGQALDSVAAAAVACIGTLGVPWLLLGGIVAGGWLLAAGLGFFQHRVRWPWEPPAFLKLNLSRLHENFGTE
;
A
#
# COMPACT_ATOMS: atom_id res chain seq x y z
N MET A 1 36.27 -15.53 -14.07
CA MET A 1 35.37 -14.75 -14.96
C MET A 1 33.90 -14.77 -14.47
N SER A 2 33.65 -14.70 -13.14
CA SER A 2 32.32 -14.88 -12.51
C SER A 2 31.92 -13.73 -11.56
N THR A 3 32.83 -12.78 -11.34
CA THR A 3 32.65 -11.63 -10.43
C THR A 3 31.86 -10.49 -11.05
N ASP A 4 31.95 -10.28 -12.37
CA ASP A 4 31.22 -9.21 -13.05
C ASP A 4 29.72 -9.48 -13.18
N SER A 5 29.30 -10.74 -13.34
CA SER A 5 27.87 -11.08 -13.42
C SER A 5 27.16 -10.90 -12.08
N GLN A 6 27.81 -11.26 -10.96
CA GLN A 6 27.23 -11.09 -9.62
C GLN A 6 27.09 -9.62 -9.20
N THR A 7 28.03 -8.77 -9.60
CA THR A 7 27.99 -7.32 -9.29
C THR A 7 26.93 -6.61 -10.13
N VAL A 8 26.81 -6.95 -11.42
CA VAL A 8 25.75 -6.42 -12.30
C VAL A 8 24.36 -6.85 -11.85
N GLU A 9 24.15 -8.12 -11.49
CA GLU A 9 22.88 -8.57 -10.92
C GLU A 9 22.55 -7.89 -9.60
N GLY A 10 23.53 -7.73 -8.71
CA GLY A 10 23.37 -7.00 -7.46
C GLY A 10 22.94 -5.55 -7.69
N GLY A 11 23.53 -4.88 -8.68
CA GLY A 11 23.13 -3.52 -9.10
C GLY A 11 21.70 -3.44 -9.59
N ARG A 12 21.27 -4.39 -10.44
CA ARG A 12 19.89 -4.43 -11.00
C ARG A 12 18.82 -4.54 -9.92
N TRP A 13 19.03 -5.40 -8.91
CA TRP A 13 18.07 -5.54 -7.81
C TRP A 13 17.97 -4.27 -6.97
N ARG A 14 19.08 -3.60 -6.67
CA ARG A 14 19.07 -2.34 -5.91
C ARG A 14 18.34 -1.23 -6.65
N THR A 15 18.52 -1.14 -7.97
CA THR A 15 17.78 -0.18 -8.80
C THR A 15 16.27 -0.49 -8.81
N ALA A 16 15.89 -1.77 -8.93
CA ALA A 16 14.48 -2.16 -8.88
C ALA A 16 13.84 -1.84 -7.52
N VAL A 17 14.54 -2.14 -6.41
CA VAL A 17 14.09 -1.77 -5.05
C VAL A 17 13.93 -0.26 -4.92
N ALA A 18 14.91 0.53 -5.38
CA ALA A 18 14.85 1.98 -5.30
C ALA A 18 13.68 2.56 -6.10
N ALA A 19 13.41 2.03 -7.30
CA ALA A 19 12.28 2.44 -8.13
C ALA A 19 10.93 2.10 -7.46
N VAL A 20 10.80 0.89 -6.91
CA VAL A 20 9.57 0.45 -6.23
C VAL A 20 9.31 1.25 -4.95
N LEU A 21 10.34 1.46 -4.13
CA LEU A 21 10.23 2.29 -2.91
C LEU A 21 9.94 3.74 -3.26
N GLY A 22 10.55 4.27 -4.33
CA GLY A 22 10.25 5.61 -4.84
C GLY A 22 8.79 5.75 -5.28
N LEU A 23 8.27 4.80 -6.05
CA LEU A 23 6.86 4.78 -6.46
C LEU A 23 5.93 4.69 -5.25
N TYR A 24 6.25 3.83 -4.28
CA TYR A 24 5.50 3.70 -3.03
C TYR A 24 5.48 5.04 -2.27
N ALA A 25 6.62 5.71 -2.15
CA ALA A 25 6.71 7.02 -1.50
C ALA A 25 5.97 8.13 -2.25
N VAL A 26 5.97 8.12 -3.58
CA VAL A 26 5.15 9.04 -4.39
C VAL A 26 3.66 8.76 -4.15
N GLY A 27 3.27 7.49 -4.09
CA GLY A 27 1.90 7.10 -3.78
C GLY A 27 1.40 7.65 -2.45
N LEU A 28 2.25 7.67 -1.41
CA LEU A 28 1.90 8.20 -0.09
C LEU A 28 1.48 9.68 -0.10
N VAL A 29 2.00 10.47 -1.04
CA VAL A 29 1.76 11.93 -1.08
C VAL A 29 0.83 12.35 -2.22
N LEU A 30 0.61 11.50 -3.22
CA LEU A 30 -0.12 11.87 -4.43
C LEU A 30 -1.51 11.23 -4.52
N ALA A 31 -1.59 9.90 -4.50
CA ALA A 31 -2.83 9.17 -4.75
C ALA A 31 -2.77 7.73 -4.25
N GLU A 32 -3.87 7.26 -3.67
CA GLU A 32 -4.04 5.89 -3.17
C GLU A 32 -3.82 4.84 -4.28
N ALA A 33 -4.29 5.08 -5.50
CA ALA A 33 -4.08 4.16 -6.62
C ALA A 33 -2.59 3.94 -6.95
N VAL A 34 -1.77 4.99 -6.82
CA VAL A 34 -0.31 4.90 -7.03
C VAL A 34 0.34 4.14 -5.88
N LEU A 35 -0.12 4.37 -4.65
CA LEU A 35 0.33 3.63 -3.47
C LEU A 35 0.04 2.13 -3.61
N GLN A 36 -1.16 1.77 -4.06
CA GLN A 36 -1.56 0.38 -4.31
C GLN A 36 -0.68 -0.27 -5.40
N ALA A 37 -0.40 0.44 -6.50
CA ALA A 37 0.51 -0.06 -7.53
C ALA A 37 1.92 -0.32 -6.96
N GLY A 38 2.44 0.61 -6.15
CA GLY A 38 3.71 0.44 -5.43
C GLY A 38 3.70 -0.75 -4.47
N ALA A 39 2.61 -0.95 -3.72
CA ALA A 39 2.44 -2.07 -2.80
C ALA A 39 2.41 -3.43 -3.52
N ILE A 40 1.71 -3.52 -4.66
CA ILE A 40 1.66 -4.72 -5.49
C ILE A 40 3.07 -5.05 -6.03
N LEU A 41 3.77 -4.05 -6.57
CA LEU A 41 5.13 -4.24 -7.08
C LEU A 41 6.12 -4.62 -5.97
N ALA A 42 6.00 -4.02 -4.77
CA ALA A 42 6.80 -4.40 -3.61
C ALA A 42 6.57 -5.85 -3.21
N THR A 43 5.31 -6.29 -3.21
CA THR A 43 4.92 -7.67 -2.90
C THR A 43 5.48 -8.65 -3.94
N ALA A 44 5.33 -8.34 -5.24
CA ALA A 44 5.88 -9.16 -6.31
C ALA A 44 7.42 -9.25 -6.23
N LEU A 45 8.09 -8.14 -5.93
CA LEU A 45 9.54 -8.09 -5.77
C LEU A 45 10.01 -8.88 -4.55
N ALA A 46 9.33 -8.75 -3.41
CA ALA A 46 9.62 -9.53 -2.20
C ALA A 46 9.47 -11.04 -2.47
N LEU A 47 8.43 -11.44 -3.20
CA LEU A 47 8.23 -12.84 -3.62
C LEU A 47 9.36 -13.31 -4.54
N ALA A 48 9.77 -12.50 -5.52
CA ALA A 48 10.89 -12.84 -6.40
C ALA A 48 12.20 -13.02 -5.61
N LEU A 49 12.48 -12.16 -4.63
CA LEU A 49 13.64 -12.29 -3.74
C LEU A 49 13.57 -13.52 -2.84
N ALA A 50 12.37 -13.88 -2.37
CA ALA A 50 12.15 -15.09 -1.58
C ALA A 50 12.39 -16.36 -2.42
N VAL A 51 11.81 -16.44 -3.63
CA VAL A 51 11.96 -17.59 -4.55
C VAL A 51 13.42 -17.75 -5.00
N THR A 52 14.12 -16.64 -5.25
CA THR A 52 15.54 -16.66 -5.61
C THR A 52 16.48 -16.84 -4.41
N LYS A 53 15.94 -17.06 -3.20
CA LYS A 53 16.69 -17.24 -1.94
C LYS A 53 17.65 -16.09 -1.61
N ARG A 54 17.36 -14.89 -2.11
CA ARG A 54 18.14 -13.66 -1.84
C ARG A 54 17.63 -12.88 -0.64
N LEU A 55 16.49 -13.26 -0.10
CA LEU A 55 15.90 -12.62 1.07
C LEU A 55 16.66 -13.02 2.35
N ARG A 56 17.29 -12.04 3.01
CA ARG A 56 17.92 -12.20 4.33
C ARG A 56 17.22 -11.29 5.32
N LEU A 57 16.33 -11.86 6.13
CA LEU A 57 15.56 -11.12 7.13
C LEU A 57 16.18 -11.27 8.51
N GLU A 58 16.33 -10.15 9.20
CA GLU A 58 16.57 -10.12 10.64
C GLU A 58 15.39 -10.70 11.42
N LYS A 59 15.62 -11.06 12.68
CA LYS A 59 14.62 -11.75 13.52
C LYS A 59 13.34 -10.92 13.69
N ASP A 60 13.50 -9.62 13.90
CA ASP A 60 12.37 -8.70 14.13
C ASP A 60 11.54 -8.49 12.85
N VAL A 61 12.22 -8.34 11.70
CA VAL A 61 11.55 -8.26 10.40
C VAL A 61 10.82 -9.56 10.08
N ARG A 62 11.39 -10.72 10.44
CA ARG A 62 10.72 -12.01 10.24
C ARG A 62 9.44 -12.12 11.06
N ALA A 63 9.46 -11.71 12.33
CA ALA A 63 8.26 -11.71 13.16
C ALA A 63 7.16 -10.83 12.56
N PHE A 64 7.53 -9.65 12.09
CA PHE A 64 6.61 -8.74 11.39
C PHE A 64 6.03 -9.37 10.11
N VAL A 65 6.88 -9.96 9.26
CA VAL A 65 6.46 -10.63 8.02
C VAL A 65 5.50 -11.78 8.32
N VAL A 66 5.79 -12.60 9.33
CA VAL A 66 4.91 -13.71 9.74
C VAL A 66 3.56 -13.17 10.21
N ALA A 67 3.53 -12.13 11.03
CA ALA A 67 2.29 -11.49 11.49
C ALA A 67 1.46 -10.95 10.31
N SER A 68 2.11 -10.25 9.36
CA SER A 68 1.47 -9.74 8.15
C SER A 68 0.89 -10.84 7.26
N VAL A 69 1.63 -11.94 7.06
CA VAL A 69 1.16 -13.08 6.27
C VAL A 69 -0.01 -13.78 6.97
N ALA A 70 0.07 -13.96 8.30
CA ALA A 70 -1.02 -14.54 9.08
C ALA A 70 -2.29 -13.67 9.00
N LEU A 71 -2.15 -12.35 9.12
CA LEU A 71 -3.26 -11.41 9.00
C LEU A 71 -3.87 -11.43 7.58
N CYS A 72 -3.04 -11.46 6.54
CA CYS A 72 -3.50 -11.60 5.15
C CYS A 72 -4.28 -12.91 4.96
N GLY A 73 -3.75 -14.03 5.46
CA GLY A 73 -4.45 -15.31 5.43
C GLY A 73 -5.81 -15.23 6.13
N TRP A 74 -5.87 -14.59 7.29
CA TRP A 74 -7.13 -14.35 7.99
C TRP A 74 -8.09 -13.45 7.21
N GLN A 75 -7.61 -12.39 6.57
CA GLN A 75 -8.46 -11.51 5.74
C GLN A 75 -8.97 -12.18 4.47
N LEU A 76 -8.29 -13.21 3.96
CA LEU A 76 -8.80 -14.04 2.87
C LEU A 76 -9.83 -15.07 3.34
N LEU A 77 -9.67 -15.61 4.55
CA LEU A 77 -10.53 -16.66 5.10
C LEU A 77 -11.78 -16.12 5.80
N SER A 78 -11.67 -15.01 6.52
CA SER A 78 -12.75 -14.48 7.37
C SER A 78 -14.04 -14.11 6.62
N PRO A 79 -14.01 -13.56 5.38
CA PRO A 79 -15.24 -13.32 4.63
C PRO A 79 -15.95 -14.62 4.25
N ALA A 80 -15.19 -15.68 3.91
CA ALA A 80 -15.77 -16.98 3.59
C ALA A 80 -16.42 -17.61 4.83
N LEU A 81 -15.75 -17.55 5.98
CA LEU A 81 -16.30 -18.02 7.26
C LEU A 81 -17.57 -17.25 7.62
N ALA A 82 -17.59 -15.93 7.51
CA ALA A 82 -18.76 -15.10 7.82
C ALA A 82 -19.96 -15.37 6.91
N LEU A 83 -19.71 -15.80 5.66
CA LEU A 83 -20.76 -16.22 4.73
C LEU A 83 -21.28 -17.62 5.06
N LEU A 84 -20.39 -18.56 5.41
CA LEU A 84 -20.75 -19.94 5.78
C LEU A 84 -21.56 -20.00 7.07
N THR A 85 -21.24 -19.16 8.05
CA THR A 85 -22.00 -19.08 9.32
C THR A 85 -23.28 -18.27 9.24
N GLY A 86 -23.55 -17.62 8.10
CA GLY A 86 -24.68 -16.71 7.93
C GLY A 86 -24.55 -15.38 8.68
N ALA A 87 -23.41 -15.11 9.35
CA ALA A 87 -23.19 -13.89 10.11
C ALA A 87 -23.19 -12.62 9.23
N ALA A 88 -22.85 -12.74 7.94
CA ALA A 88 -22.74 -11.59 7.03
C ALA A 88 -23.25 -11.90 5.60
N THR A 89 -24.45 -12.45 5.48
CA THR A 89 -25.06 -12.86 4.18
C THR A 89 -25.15 -11.72 3.14
N LYS A 90 -25.26 -10.46 3.59
CA LYS A 90 -25.34 -9.27 2.72
C LYS A 90 -23.98 -8.60 2.44
N TRP A 91 -22.85 -9.19 2.84
CA TRP A 91 -21.53 -8.56 2.65
C TRP A 91 -21.24 -8.27 1.16
N PRO A 92 -21.03 -7.01 0.75
CA PRO A 92 -20.76 -6.65 -0.64
C PRO A 92 -19.52 -7.36 -1.20
N ARG A 93 -19.63 -7.99 -2.38
CA ARG A 93 -18.52 -8.76 -3.00
C ARG A 93 -17.23 -7.95 -3.18
N GLY A 94 -17.35 -6.69 -3.59
CA GLY A 94 -16.20 -5.80 -3.82
C GLY A 94 -15.44 -5.39 -2.56
N ALA A 95 -16.07 -5.49 -1.38
CA ALA A 95 -15.46 -5.07 -0.10
C ALA A 95 -14.86 -6.24 0.71
N ARG A 96 -15.02 -7.49 0.27
CA ARG A 96 -14.64 -8.68 1.05
C ARG A 96 -13.13 -8.86 1.19
N TYR A 97 -12.38 -8.53 0.14
CA TYR A 97 -10.95 -8.87 0.04
C TYR A 97 -10.05 -7.66 -0.23
N GLY A 98 -10.60 -6.44 -0.21
CA GLY A 98 -9.87 -5.23 -0.59
C GLY A 98 -8.60 -5.01 0.24
N GLN A 99 -8.61 -5.40 1.52
CA GLN A 99 -7.50 -5.16 2.44
C GLN A 99 -6.47 -6.31 2.52
N ALA A 100 -6.75 -7.46 1.92
CA ALA A 100 -5.90 -8.65 2.07
C ALA A 100 -4.45 -8.38 1.61
N LEU A 101 -4.29 -7.66 0.50
CA LEU A 101 -2.97 -7.28 -0.01
C LEU A 101 -2.33 -6.14 0.80
N ASP A 102 -3.12 -5.24 1.37
CA ASP A 102 -2.60 -4.14 2.20
C ASP A 102 -1.90 -4.68 3.46
N SER A 103 -2.39 -5.79 4.01
CA SER A 103 -1.81 -6.45 5.19
C SER A 103 -0.38 -6.96 4.99
N VAL A 104 0.02 -7.25 3.75
CA VAL A 104 1.37 -7.71 3.40
C VAL A 104 2.23 -6.64 2.74
N ALA A 105 1.65 -5.53 2.30
CA ALA A 105 2.37 -4.45 1.62
C ALA A 105 3.54 -3.91 2.45
N ALA A 106 3.30 -3.62 3.74
CA ALA A 106 4.33 -3.12 4.64
C ALA A 106 5.44 -4.16 4.91
N ALA A 107 5.07 -5.44 5.06
CA ALA A 107 6.03 -6.53 5.18
C ALA A 107 6.87 -6.71 3.91
N ALA A 108 6.26 -6.53 2.73
CA ALA A 108 6.95 -6.57 1.45
C ALA A 108 7.95 -5.42 1.31
N VAL A 109 7.57 -4.19 1.68
CA VAL A 109 8.46 -3.02 1.74
C VAL A 109 9.64 -3.27 2.68
N ALA A 110 9.40 -3.82 3.87
CA ALA A 110 10.47 -4.20 4.80
C ALA A 110 11.39 -5.28 4.23
N CYS A 111 10.84 -6.29 3.55
CA CYS A 111 11.59 -7.34 2.86
C CYS A 111 12.54 -6.78 1.80
N ILE A 112 12.03 -5.96 0.89
CA ILE A 112 12.85 -5.41 -0.21
C ILE A 112 13.87 -4.38 0.29
N GLY A 113 13.55 -3.66 1.38
CA GLY A 113 14.45 -2.70 2.02
C GLY A 113 15.76 -3.30 2.54
N THR A 114 15.81 -4.62 2.76
CA THR A 114 17.05 -5.32 3.17
C THR A 114 18.18 -5.25 2.13
N LEU A 115 17.86 -4.94 0.86
CA LEU A 115 18.86 -4.74 -0.21
C LEU A 115 19.42 -3.29 -0.26
N GLY A 116 18.92 -2.42 0.61
CA GLY A 116 19.31 -1.02 0.72
C GLY A 116 18.15 -0.08 0.43
N VAL A 117 18.01 0.95 1.26
CA VAL A 117 16.96 1.95 1.16
C VAL A 117 17.56 3.27 0.68
N PRO A 118 17.04 3.89 -0.39
CA PRO A 118 17.52 5.19 -0.88
C PRO A 118 16.94 6.33 -0.03
N TRP A 119 17.36 6.44 1.23
CA TRP A 119 16.77 7.34 2.23
C TRP A 119 16.66 8.80 1.78
N LEU A 120 17.67 9.33 1.09
CA LEU A 120 17.64 10.71 0.59
C LEU A 120 16.55 10.92 -0.45
N LEU A 121 16.38 9.96 -1.37
CA LEU A 121 15.32 10.00 -2.38
C LEU A 121 13.95 9.94 -1.70
N LEU A 122 13.74 8.98 -0.79
CA LEU A 122 12.45 8.82 -0.11
C LEU A 122 12.13 10.04 0.76
N GLY A 123 13.10 10.54 1.52
CA GLY A 123 12.95 11.75 2.33
C GLY A 123 12.60 12.97 1.49
N GLY A 124 13.28 13.15 0.34
CA GLY A 124 12.99 14.23 -0.60
C GLY A 124 11.57 14.14 -1.19
N ILE A 125 11.14 12.95 -1.61
CA ILE A 125 9.78 12.73 -2.14
C ILE A 125 8.73 13.02 -1.07
N VAL A 126 8.89 12.47 0.14
CA VAL A 126 7.90 12.61 1.21
C VAL A 126 7.85 14.05 1.69
N ALA A 127 8.98 14.68 2.02
CA ALA A 127 9.01 16.06 2.48
C ALA A 127 8.51 17.02 1.41
N GLY A 128 9.00 16.90 0.17
CA GLY A 128 8.56 17.74 -0.95
C GLY A 128 7.07 17.55 -1.26
N GLY A 129 6.59 16.31 -1.28
CA GLY A 129 5.18 16.00 -1.53
C GLY A 129 4.25 16.58 -0.47
N TRP A 130 4.57 16.43 0.82
CA TRP A 130 3.76 17.01 1.89
C TRP A 130 3.79 18.54 1.88
N LEU A 131 4.94 19.15 1.59
CA LEU A 131 5.03 20.61 1.43
C LEU A 131 4.16 21.11 0.27
N LEU A 132 4.18 20.43 -0.88
CA LEU A 132 3.33 20.74 -2.01
C LEU A 132 1.85 20.55 -1.69
N ALA A 133 1.49 19.46 -1.00
CA ALA A 133 0.11 19.21 -0.56
C ALA A 133 -0.38 20.30 0.39
N ALA A 134 0.44 20.72 1.36
CA ALA A 134 0.11 21.83 2.26
C ALA A 134 -0.04 23.16 1.50
N GLY A 135 0.87 23.45 0.56
CA GLY A 135 0.79 24.63 -0.29
C GLY A 135 -0.47 24.65 -1.16
N LEU A 136 -0.81 23.50 -1.77
CA LEU A 136 -2.03 23.33 -2.55
C LEU A 136 -3.27 23.50 -1.68
N GLY A 137 -3.30 22.90 -0.48
CA GLY A 137 -4.41 23.06 0.47
C GLY A 137 -4.59 24.52 0.90
N PHE A 138 -3.49 25.24 1.17
CA PHE A 138 -3.55 26.67 1.46
C PHE A 138 -4.09 27.48 0.29
N PHE A 139 -3.61 27.21 -0.93
CA PHE A 139 -4.12 27.84 -2.15
C PHE A 139 -5.61 27.56 -2.34
N GLN A 140 -6.03 26.30 -2.21
CA GLN A 140 -7.43 25.88 -2.31
C GLN A 140 -8.32 26.55 -1.27
N HIS A 141 -7.82 26.77 -0.05
CA HIS A 141 -8.54 27.48 1.00
C HIS A 141 -8.73 28.97 0.69
N ARG A 142 -7.76 29.60 0.03
CA ARG A 142 -7.81 31.04 -0.33
C ARG A 142 -8.63 31.31 -1.59
N VAL A 143 -8.73 30.35 -2.50
CA VAL A 143 -9.49 30.49 -3.75
C VAL A 143 -10.93 30.04 -3.55
N ARG A 144 -11.89 30.92 -3.84
CA ARG A 144 -13.29 30.52 -3.96
C ARG A 144 -13.47 29.77 -5.28
N TRP A 145 -13.58 28.45 -5.21
CA TRP A 145 -13.88 27.63 -6.36
C TRP A 145 -15.38 27.76 -6.69
N PRO A 146 -15.76 28.21 -7.90
CA PRO A 146 -17.15 28.22 -8.35
C PRO A 146 -17.60 26.80 -8.74
N TRP A 147 -17.19 25.79 -7.97
CA TRP A 147 -17.48 24.40 -8.24
C TRP A 147 -18.65 23.95 -7.39
N GLU A 148 -19.76 23.62 -8.05
CA GLU A 148 -20.88 22.97 -7.40
C GLU A 148 -20.72 21.44 -7.56
N PRO A 149 -20.66 20.66 -6.47
CA PRO A 149 -20.52 19.22 -6.57
C PRO A 149 -21.69 18.64 -7.37
N PRO A 150 -21.46 17.72 -8.30
CA PRO A 150 -22.52 16.94 -8.93
C PRO A 150 -23.44 16.33 -7.87
N ALA A 151 -24.76 16.27 -8.16
CA ALA A 151 -25.76 15.82 -7.19
C ALA A 151 -25.48 14.43 -6.58
N PHE A 152 -24.76 13.55 -7.29
CA PHE A 152 -24.38 12.22 -6.80
C PHE A 152 -23.22 12.23 -5.78
N LEU A 153 -22.41 13.30 -5.72
CA LEU A 153 -21.38 13.51 -4.68
C LEU A 153 -21.92 14.26 -3.46
N LYS A 154 -23.09 14.91 -3.59
CA LYS A 154 -23.77 15.53 -2.46
C LYS A 154 -24.31 14.40 -1.58
N LEU A 155 -23.86 14.36 -0.32
CA LEU A 155 -24.35 13.38 0.65
C LEU A 155 -25.87 13.51 0.77
N ASN A 156 -26.58 12.46 0.38
CA ASN A 156 -28.01 12.40 0.59
C ASN A 156 -28.25 12.04 2.06
N LEU A 157 -28.50 13.06 2.89
CA LEU A 157 -28.66 12.93 4.34
C LEU A 157 -29.72 11.89 4.73
N SER A 158 -30.73 11.66 3.87
CA SER A 158 -31.73 10.61 4.09
C SER A 158 -31.16 9.19 3.99
N ARG A 159 -30.15 8.93 3.15
CA ARG A 159 -29.45 7.63 3.04
C ARG A 159 -28.37 7.42 4.10
N LEU A 160 -27.98 8.48 4.79
CA LEU A 160 -26.97 8.43 5.87
C LEU A 160 -27.59 7.84 7.14
N HIS A 161 -28.87 8.15 7.40
CA HIS A 161 -29.68 7.50 8.45
C HIS A 161 -29.87 5.99 8.19
N GLU A 162 -30.10 5.58 6.94
CA GLU A 162 -30.34 4.17 6.60
C GLU A 162 -29.12 3.25 6.84
N ASN A 163 -27.88 3.77 6.79
CA ASN A 163 -26.67 2.95 6.89
C ASN A 163 -26.02 2.92 8.29
N PHE A 164 -26.34 3.88 9.16
CA PHE A 164 -25.75 4.01 10.51
C PHE A 164 -26.79 3.99 11.64
N GLY A 165 -28.00 3.51 11.34
CA GLY A 165 -29.18 3.52 12.20
C GLY A 165 -28.91 3.55 13.70
N THR A 166 -29.21 4.70 14.29
CA THR A 166 -29.73 4.80 15.66
C THR A 166 -31.02 5.61 15.57
N GLU A 167 -32.06 4.95 15.06
CA GLU A 167 -33.51 5.05 15.34
C GLU A 167 -34.30 4.36 14.21
#